data_AF-A0AAV1BVL4-F1
#
_entry.id   AF-A0AAV1BVL4-F1
#
_cell.length_a   1.000
_cell.length_b   1.000
_cell.length_c   1.000
_cell.angle_alpha   90.00
_cell.angle_beta   90.00
_cell.angle_gamma   90.00
#
_symmetry.space_group_name_H-M   'P 1'
#
loop_
_entity.id
_entity.type
_entity.pdbx_description
1 polymer ?
#
loop_
_entity_poly.entity_id
_entity_poly.type
_entity_poly.pdbx_seq_one_letter_code
_entity_poly.pdbx_strand_id
1 'polypeptide(L)'
;MHQEEAEVEEDERSEEESEEESEDELEKSKGTEGVIKIENPNLVKPKNVKAKNVDLEKTTELSRREREEIEKQRAHERYMKLQEEGKTEQARKDLERLALIRQQRAEAAKKREEEKAAKEQKKLEARK
;
A
#
# COMPACT_ATOMS: atom_id res chain seq x y z
N MET A 1 34.81 -60.72 10.69
CA MET A 1 36.12 -60.49 10.04
C MET A 1 36.54 -59.11 10.52
N HIS A 2 37.20 -58.93 11.66
CA HIS A 2 38.62 -59.26 11.94
C HIS A 2 39.53 -58.91 10.75
N GLN A 3 40.14 -57.72 10.80
CA GLN A 3 41.59 -57.45 10.69
C GLN A 3 41.80 -55.91 10.70
N GLU A 4 42.57 -55.31 11.63
CA GLU A 4 44.05 -55.12 11.59
C GLU A 4 44.37 -54.02 10.52
N GLU A 5 45.12 -52.93 10.74
CA GLU A 5 46.30 -52.67 11.55
C GLU A 5 46.43 -51.17 11.88
N ALA A 6 47.08 -50.90 13.01
CA ALA A 6 47.71 -49.62 13.29
C ALA A 6 49.16 -49.68 12.80
N GLU A 7 49.63 -48.67 12.06
CA GLU A 7 51.04 -48.33 12.09
C GLU A 7 51.22 -46.82 11.93
N VAL A 8 51.82 -46.28 12.97
CA VAL A 8 52.31 -44.91 13.12
C VAL A 8 53.68 -44.91 12.47
N GLU A 9 53.94 -44.01 11.54
CA GLU A 9 55.32 -43.61 11.23
C GLU A 9 55.36 -42.08 11.15
N GLU A 10 56.06 -41.51 12.13
CA GLU A 10 56.50 -40.12 12.17
C GLU A 10 57.38 -39.81 10.96
N ASP A 11 57.23 -38.63 10.36
CA ASP A 11 58.41 -37.92 9.87
C ASP A 11 58.19 -36.42 10.03
N GLU A 12 59.01 -35.85 10.90
CA GLU A 12 59.11 -34.43 11.21
C GLU A 12 59.62 -33.65 9.99
N ARG A 13 58.93 -32.57 9.63
CA ARG A 13 59.52 -31.45 8.88
C ARG A 13 58.87 -30.16 9.34
N SER A 14 59.38 -29.55 10.42
CA SER A 14 60.46 -28.55 10.41
C SER A 14 59.99 -27.22 9.78
N GLU A 15 59.90 -26.23 10.69
CA GLU A 15 60.21 -24.79 10.56
C GLU A 15 59.59 -24.01 9.39
N GLU A 16 58.73 -23.02 9.68
CA GLU A 16 59.06 -21.61 10.00
C GLU A 16 58.88 -20.74 8.75
N GLU A 17 58.56 -19.46 8.96
CA GLU A 17 58.28 -18.39 7.99
C GLU A 17 56.88 -18.41 7.35
N SER A 18 56.14 -17.31 7.28
CA SER A 18 56.38 -15.93 7.67
C SER A 18 55.03 -15.23 7.58
N GLU A 19 54.78 -14.34 8.53
CA GLU A 19 53.62 -13.47 8.62
C GLU A 19 53.66 -12.45 7.48
N GLU A 20 52.81 -12.62 6.47
CA GLU A 20 52.44 -11.53 5.56
C GLU A 20 50.92 -11.48 5.45
N GLU A 21 50.31 -10.93 6.49
CA GLU A 21 48.93 -10.48 6.55
C GLU A 21 48.76 -9.30 5.57
N SER A 22 48.67 -9.61 4.28
CA SER A 22 48.12 -8.69 3.29
C SER A 22 46.59 -8.81 3.34
N GLU A 23 45.99 -8.15 4.33
CA GLU A 23 44.55 -7.86 4.41
C GLU A 23 44.14 -6.93 3.24
N ASP A 24 44.11 -7.48 2.02
CA ASP A 24 43.14 -7.04 1.04
C ASP A 24 41.83 -7.74 1.43
N GLU A 25 41.08 -7.08 2.31
CA GLU A 25 39.80 -7.52 2.83
C GLU A 25 38.80 -7.61 1.67
N LEU A 26 38.91 -8.69 0.88
CA LEU A 26 37.91 -9.16 -0.04
C LEU A 26 36.71 -9.53 0.82
N GLU A 27 35.82 -8.56 1.05
CA GLU A 27 34.50 -8.79 1.64
C GLU A 27 33.95 -10.08 1.01
N LYS A 28 33.77 -11.11 1.85
CA LYS A 28 33.33 -12.45 1.43
C LYS A 28 31.93 -12.34 0.83
N SER A 29 31.87 -11.94 -0.44
CA SER A 29 30.67 -11.94 -1.25
C SER A 29 30.33 -13.39 -1.57
N LYS A 30 29.04 -13.68 -1.67
CA LYS A 30 28.58 -15.06 -1.83
C LYS A 30 28.88 -15.51 -3.25
N GLY A 31 29.64 -16.59 -3.40
CA GLY A 31 29.91 -17.20 -4.70
C GLY A 31 30.95 -16.43 -5.53
N THR A 32 30.70 -16.27 -6.83
CA THR A 32 31.67 -15.72 -7.80
C THR A 32 31.69 -14.18 -7.86
N GLU A 33 30.86 -13.50 -7.07
CA GLU A 33 30.77 -12.03 -7.03
C GLU A 33 32.09 -11.36 -6.62
N GLY A 34 32.93 -12.03 -5.83
CA GLY A 34 34.25 -11.51 -5.41
C GLY A 34 35.36 -11.70 -6.43
N VAL A 35 35.15 -12.58 -7.42
CA VAL A 35 36.14 -12.89 -8.47
C VAL A 35 35.97 -11.97 -9.69
N ILE A 36 34.76 -11.47 -9.93
CA ILE A 36 34.44 -10.62 -11.09
C ILE A 36 34.51 -9.15 -10.68
N LYS A 37 35.48 -8.41 -11.24
CA LYS A 37 35.61 -6.96 -11.03
C LYS A 37 34.47 -6.22 -11.74
N ILE A 38 33.53 -5.67 -10.98
CA ILE A 38 32.41 -4.87 -11.52
C ILE A 38 32.88 -3.42 -11.74
N GLU A 39 33.33 -3.10 -12.96
CA GLU A 39 33.69 -1.74 -13.38
C GLU A 39 32.46 -0.93 -13.84
N ASN A 40 31.38 -0.93 -13.06
CA ASN A 40 30.21 -0.12 -13.39
C ASN A 40 30.33 1.26 -12.73
N PRO A 41 30.54 2.35 -13.48
CA PRO A 41 30.68 3.70 -12.93
C PRO A 41 29.40 4.23 -12.25
N ASN A 42 28.24 3.60 -12.51
CA ASN A 42 26.98 3.90 -11.85
C ASN A 42 26.64 2.90 -10.72
N LEU A 43 27.60 2.06 -10.29
CA LEU A 43 27.38 1.12 -9.20
C LEU A 43 27.22 1.88 -7.88
N VAL A 44 25.97 2.13 -7.51
CA VAL A 44 25.64 2.78 -6.24
C VAL A 44 25.88 1.77 -5.12
N LYS A 45 27.00 1.92 -4.40
CA LYS A 45 27.28 1.15 -3.19
C LYS A 45 26.22 1.48 -2.13
N PRO A 46 25.60 0.48 -1.46
CA PRO A 46 24.66 0.75 -0.39
C PRO A 46 25.37 1.49 0.75
N LYS A 47 24.92 2.72 1.05
CA LYS A 47 25.42 3.51 2.19
C LYS A 47 24.55 3.23 3.41
N ASN A 48 25.11 2.53 4.39
CA ASN A 48 24.44 2.29 5.67
C ASN A 48 24.54 3.56 6.52
N VAL A 49 23.51 4.41 6.48
CA VAL A 49 23.46 5.62 7.34
C VAL A 49 22.93 5.22 8.72
N LYS A 50 23.68 5.56 9.77
CA LYS A 50 23.26 5.35 11.16
C LYS A 50 22.06 6.24 11.47
N ALA A 51 21.02 5.69 12.11
CA ALA A 51 19.76 6.38 12.42
C ALA A 51 19.94 7.73 13.14
N LYS A 52 21.04 7.90 13.89
CA LYS A 52 21.37 9.15 14.62
C LYS A 52 21.76 10.33 13.71
N ASN A 53 22.16 10.05 12.47
CA ASN A 53 22.58 11.07 11.49
C ASN A 53 21.48 11.41 10.48
N VAL A 54 20.25 10.90 10.68
CA VAL A 54 19.10 11.24 9.85
C VAL A 54 18.57 12.58 10.32
N ASP A 55 18.80 13.60 9.51
CA ASP A 55 18.29 14.95 9.70
C ASP A 55 16.80 14.98 9.31
N LEU A 56 15.92 15.01 10.32
CA LEU A 56 14.46 15.01 10.16
C LEU A 56 13.90 16.38 9.74
N GLU A 57 14.70 17.45 9.80
CA GLU A 57 14.28 18.80 9.41
C GLU A 57 14.42 19.05 7.90
N LYS A 58 15.26 18.26 7.21
CA LYS A 58 15.27 18.20 5.75
C LYS A 58 14.04 17.42 5.31
N THR A 59 12.96 18.13 4.98
CA THR A 59 11.87 17.56 4.20
C THR A 59 12.48 17.02 2.91
N THR A 60 12.64 15.70 2.85
CA THR A 60 12.95 15.05 1.58
C THR A 60 11.81 15.42 0.67
N GLU A 61 12.10 16.30 -0.29
CA GLU A 61 11.14 16.69 -1.29
C GLU A 61 10.57 15.41 -1.88
N LEU A 62 9.28 15.15 -1.60
CA LEU A 62 8.57 13.96 -2.07
C LEU A 62 8.99 13.70 -3.50
N SER A 63 9.45 12.48 -3.75
CA SER A 63 9.93 12.07 -5.07
C SER A 63 8.90 12.48 -6.11
N ARG A 64 9.33 12.86 -7.33
CA ARG A 64 8.40 13.28 -8.40
C ARG A 64 7.23 12.30 -8.55
N ARG A 65 7.52 11.01 -8.38
CA ARG A 65 6.52 9.91 -8.35
C ARG A 65 5.52 10.03 -7.20
N GLU A 66 5.99 10.29 -5.98
CA GLU A 66 5.16 10.41 -4.78
C GLU A 66 4.26 11.65 -4.86
N ARG A 67 4.74 12.75 -5.45
CA ARG A 67 3.91 13.96 -5.66
C ARG A 67 2.76 13.68 -6.62
N GLU A 68 3.03 13.02 -7.74
CA GLU A 68 2.02 12.65 -8.73
C GLU A 68 1.01 11.64 -8.17
N GLU A 69 1.44 10.67 -7.36
CA GLU A 69 0.55 9.72 -6.70
C GLU A 69 -0.38 10.39 -5.69
N ILE A 70 0.13 11.31 -4.87
CA ILE A 70 -0.68 12.07 -3.91
C ILE A 70 -1.67 12.98 -4.63
N GLU A 71 -1.26 13.62 -5.73
CA GLU A 71 -2.15 14.46 -6.52
C GLU A 71 -3.27 13.64 -7.17
N LYS A 72 -2.94 12.45 -7.70
CA LYS A 72 -3.92 11.51 -8.24
C LYS A 72 -4.93 11.06 -7.18
N GLN A 73 -4.46 10.75 -5.96
CA GLN A 73 -5.33 10.41 -4.83
C GLN A 73 -6.25 11.58 -4.48
N ARG A 74 -5.70 12.80 -4.33
CA ARG A 74 -6.48 14.00 -4.03
C ARG A 74 -7.51 14.32 -5.11
N ALA A 75 -7.16 14.12 -6.38
CA ALA A 75 -8.08 14.32 -7.50
C ALA A 75 -9.23 13.30 -7.47
N HIS A 76 -8.92 12.04 -7.16
CA HIS A 76 -9.93 10.99 -7.01
C HIS A 76 -10.87 11.28 -5.82
N GLU A 77 -10.32 11.66 -4.67
CA GLU A 77 -11.10 12.05 -3.49
C GLU A 77 -12.00 13.25 -3.78
N ARG A 78 -11.48 14.27 -4.48
CA ARG A 78 -12.30 15.41 -4.90
C ARG A 78 -13.43 15.00 -5.83
N TYR A 79 -13.17 14.11 -6.78
CA TYR A 79 -14.19 13.59 -7.68
C TYR A 79 -15.27 12.83 -6.91
N MET A 80 -14.87 11.94 -6.00
CA MET A 80 -15.81 11.19 -5.15
C MET A 80 -16.63 12.12 -4.27
N LYS A 81 -15.99 13.11 -3.64
CA LYS A 81 -16.67 14.12 -2.84
C LYS A 81 -17.67 14.94 -3.67
N LEU A 82 -17.32 15.34 -4.89
CA LEU A 82 -18.24 16.05 -5.79
C LEU A 82 -19.44 15.18 -6.20
N GLN A 83 -19.24 13.88 -6.37
CA GLN A 83 -20.31 12.92 -6.64
C GLN A 83 -21.24 12.80 -5.43
N GLU A 84 -20.69 12.65 -4.23
CA GLU A 84 -21.45 12.59 -2.96
C GLU A 84 -22.23 13.88 -2.71
N GLU A 85 -21.61 15.04 -2.97
CA GLU A 85 -22.27 16.34 -2.90
C GLU A 85 -23.36 16.53 -3.97
N GLY A 86 -23.50 15.60 -4.92
CA GLY A 86 -24.49 15.71 -5.99
C GLY A 86 -24.12 16.77 -7.03
N LYS A 87 -22.87 17.20 -7.10
CA LYS A 87 -22.45 18.29 -8.00
C LYS A 87 -22.15 17.81 -9.41
N THR A 88 -21.82 16.53 -9.59
CA THR A 88 -21.64 15.91 -10.91
C THR A 88 -22.99 15.76 -11.63
N GLU A 89 -22.99 15.83 -12.96
CA GLU A 89 -24.24 15.70 -13.74
C GLU A 89 -24.94 14.37 -13.52
N GLN A 90 -24.17 13.30 -13.31
CA GLN A 90 -24.71 11.97 -13.01
C GLN A 90 -25.43 11.97 -11.66
N ALA A 91 -24.77 12.48 -10.61
CA ALA A 91 -25.36 12.51 -9.28
C ALA A 91 -26.58 13.44 -9.21
N ARG A 92 -26.61 14.56 -9.96
CA ARG A 92 -27.81 15.40 -10.09
C ARG A 92 -28.99 14.63 -10.65
N LYS A 93 -28.78 13.93 -11.78
CA LYS A 93 -29.83 13.10 -12.40
C LYS A 93 -30.33 12.01 -11.46
N ASP A 94 -29.43 11.37 -10.73
CA ASP A 94 -29.81 10.34 -9.75
C ASP A 94 -30.60 10.93 -8.58
N LEU A 95 -30.20 12.09 -8.05
CA LEU A 95 -30.93 12.81 -7.01
C LEU A 95 -32.32 13.25 -7.49
N GLU A 96 -32.43 13.77 -8.72
CA GLU A 96 -33.69 14.15 -9.35
C GLU A 96 -34.62 12.93 -9.51
N ARG A 97 -34.07 11.80 -10.00
CA ARG A 97 -34.81 10.54 -10.10
C ARG A 97 -35.31 10.07 -8.73
N LEU A 98 -34.48 10.13 -7.71
CA LEU A 98 -34.86 9.77 -6.34
C LEU A 98 -35.92 10.74 -5.79
N ALA A 99 -35.82 12.04 -6.08
CA ALA A 99 -36.81 13.03 -5.68
C ALA A 99 -38.18 12.75 -6.30
N LEU A 100 -38.23 12.42 -7.60
CA LEU A 100 -39.47 12.04 -8.28
C LEU A 100 -40.12 10.81 -7.63
N ILE A 101 -39.34 9.78 -7.30
CA ILE A 101 -39.85 8.58 -6.60
C ILE A 101 -40.38 8.95 -5.21
N ARG A 102 -39.68 9.82 -4.47
CA ARG A 102 -40.17 10.30 -3.16
C ARG A 102 -41.49 11.05 -3.30
N GLN A 103 -41.63 11.91 -4.31
CA GLN A 103 -42.88 12.63 -4.60
C GLN A 103 -44.01 11.66 -4.92
N GLN A 104 -43.80 10.71 -5.83
CA GLN A 104 -44.80 9.70 -6.16
C GLN A 104 -45.24 8.87 -4.95
N ARG A 105 -44.30 8.51 -4.07
CA ARG A 105 -44.62 7.80 -2.83
C ARG A 105 -45.42 8.67 -1.86
N ALA A 106 -45.05 9.93 -1.70
CA ALA A 106 -45.76 10.87 -0.84
C ALA A 106 -47.18 11.15 -1.36
N GLU A 107 -47.35 11.36 -2.66
CA GLU A 107 -48.66 11.53 -3.30
C GLU A 107 -49.53 10.28 -3.18
N ALA A 108 -48.96 9.09 -3.38
CA ALA A 108 -49.69 7.84 -3.20
C ALA A 108 -50.09 7.62 -1.73
N ALA A 109 -49.25 8.01 -0.77
CA ALA A 109 -49.59 7.96 0.65
C ALA A 109 -50.72 8.94 0.98
N LYS A 110 -50.60 10.20 0.55
CA LYS A 110 -51.64 11.23 0.73
C LYS A 110 -52.98 10.80 0.12
N LYS A 111 -53.00 10.32 -1.13
CA LYS A 111 -54.22 9.81 -1.77
C LYS A 111 -54.85 8.66 -0.99
N ARG A 112 -54.05 7.72 -0.45
CA ARG A 112 -54.58 6.64 0.40
C ARG A 112 -55.14 7.16 1.73
N GLU A 113 -54.50 8.16 2.34
CA GLU A 113 -54.99 8.76 3.58
C GLU A 113 -56.29 9.53 3.35
N GLU A 114 -56.38 10.33 2.29
CA GLU A 114 -57.60 11.05 1.89
C GLU A 114 -58.76 10.10 1.58
N GLU A 115 -58.51 9.01 0.83
CA GLU A 115 -59.55 8.01 0.57
C GLU A 115 -60.02 7.29 1.85
N LYS A 116 -59.10 6.99 2.78
CA LYS A 116 -59.44 6.39 4.07
C LYS A 116 -60.26 7.36 4.92
N ALA A 117 -59.82 8.61 5.02
CA ALA A 117 -60.51 9.66 5.76
C ALA A 117 -61.92 9.91 5.18
N ALA A 118 -62.07 9.98 3.86
CA ALA A 118 -63.37 10.15 3.21
C ALA A 118 -64.30 8.94 3.45
N LYS A 119 -63.76 7.71 3.44
CA LYS A 119 -64.51 6.50 3.78
C LYS A 119 -64.95 6.50 5.26
N GLU A 120 -64.10 6.95 6.17
CA GLU A 120 -64.44 7.08 7.59
C GLU A 120 -65.49 8.17 7.84
N GLN A 121 -65.34 9.35 7.22
CA GLN A 121 -66.35 10.40 7.27
C GLN A 121 -67.71 9.92 6.76
N LYS A 122 -67.76 9.24 5.61
CA LYS A 122 -69.00 8.65 5.08
C LYS A 122 -69.60 7.60 6.03
N LYS A 123 -68.78 6.78 6.69
CA LYS A 123 -69.25 5.81 7.70
C LYS A 123 -69.77 6.50 8.96
N LEU A 124 -69.16 7.60 9.40
CA LEU A 124 -69.60 8.38 10.54
C LEU A 124 -70.90 9.12 10.23
N GLU A 125 -71.03 9.71 9.06
CA GLU A 125 -72.27 10.33 8.57
C GLU A 125 -73.40 9.31 8.43
N ALA A 126 -73.13 8.10 7.91
CA ALA A 126 -74.13 7.04 7.79
C ALA A 126 -74.55 6.41 9.13
N ARG A 127 -73.80 6.65 10.21
CA ARG A 127 -74.10 6.12 11.57
C ARG A 127 -74.80 7.15 12.46
N LYS A 128 -74.93 8.39 11.99
CA LYS A 128 -75.59 9.50 12.69
C LYS A 128 -77.02 9.67 12.18
#